data_AF-A0A7W4H6H8-F1
#
_entry.id   AF-A0A7W4H6H8-F1
#
_cell.length_a   1.000
_cell.length_b   1.000
_cell.length_c   1.000
_cell.angle_alpha   90.00
_cell.angle_beta   90.00
_cell.angle_gamma   90.00
#
_symmetry.space_group_name_H-M   'P 1'
#
loop_
_entity.id
_entity.type
_entity.pdbx_description
1 polymer ?
#
loop_
_entity_poly.entity_id
_entity_poly.type
_entity_poly.pdbx_seq_one_letter_code
_entity_poly.pdbx_strand_id
1 'polypeptide(L)'
;MIGIVANIFLVIFKTTIGLLSNSIAIVLDAVNNLSDAASSLITIVGTKLAGKEPDKKHPFGHGRIEYLSAMLIAVIILYAGITSLFESGKQIIHPETPDYNPVSLIIIGVAVVVKIVLGFYVKRVGKKVNSDSLINSGEDATLDAVISFSTLVAAGIFLFFQISLEAILGAIISVVILKSGISMLKSTISQLLGEQSDIEIAKKIQKTVMQFPNVLGVYDLVLNNYGPNRWNGSLHIEVPDTLAVADLDQLLREIAIKVIRTHQVLLTAIGVYSVNTKDKEVVAAQKKVKEIALAHKYIRQVHGFYLMKEQKRMRFDLVVSFDAENREEAFRAAVEDIKKAFPGYELQVAMDADFMEE
;
A
#
# COMPACT_ATOMS: atom_id res chain seq x y z
N MET A 1 -11.73 21.04 -3.31
CA MET A 1 -12.63 22.10 -3.83
C MET A 1 -11.96 22.99 -4.86
N ILE A 2 -10.91 23.76 -4.51
CA ILE A 2 -10.22 24.65 -5.48
C ILE A 2 -9.77 23.89 -6.73
N GLY A 3 -9.10 22.75 -6.56
CA GLY A 3 -8.68 21.90 -7.70
C GLY A 3 -9.84 21.39 -8.55
N ILE A 4 -10.96 20.99 -7.94
CA ILE A 4 -12.16 20.54 -8.67
C ILE A 4 -12.70 21.66 -9.56
N VAL A 5 -12.87 22.85 -8.99
CA VAL A 5 -13.39 24.01 -9.71
C VAL A 5 -12.44 24.38 -10.86
N ALA A 6 -11.13 24.42 -10.59
CA ALA A 6 -10.12 24.69 -11.62
C ALA A 6 -10.16 23.65 -12.75
N ASN A 7 -10.21 22.36 -12.44
CA ASN A 7 -10.27 21.30 -13.44
C ASN A 7 -11.58 21.36 -14.25
N ILE A 8 -12.73 21.61 -13.62
CA ILE A 8 -14.01 21.78 -14.35
C ILE A 8 -13.92 22.96 -15.32
N PHE A 9 -13.37 24.11 -14.90
CA PHE A 9 -13.14 25.23 -15.80
C PHE A 9 -12.23 24.84 -16.97
N LEU A 10 -11.11 24.16 -16.70
CA LEU A 10 -10.19 23.69 -17.73
C LEU A 10 -10.86 22.73 -18.72
N VAL A 11 -11.72 21.82 -18.25
CA VAL A 11 -12.49 20.91 -19.11
C VAL A 11 -13.36 21.70 -20.08
N ILE A 12 -14.16 22.64 -19.58
CA ILE A 12 -15.07 23.44 -20.42
C ILE A 12 -14.29 24.19 -21.49
N PHE A 13 -13.19 24.86 -21.12
CA PHE A 13 -12.37 25.62 -22.06
C PHE A 13 -11.67 24.71 -23.09
N LYS A 14 -10.97 23.66 -22.64
CA LYS A 14 -10.21 22.78 -23.52
C LYS A 14 -11.11 21.98 -24.46
N THR A 15 -12.25 21.47 -24.00
CA THR A 15 -13.20 20.77 -24.88
C THR A 15 -13.72 21.70 -25.97
N THR A 16 -14.12 22.92 -25.61
CA THR A 16 -14.64 23.90 -26.60
C THR A 16 -13.58 24.20 -27.66
N ILE A 17 -12.33 24.43 -27.24
CA ILE A 17 -11.25 24.79 -28.14
C ILE A 17 -10.80 23.61 -29.00
N GLY A 18 -10.61 22.43 -28.39
CA GLY A 18 -10.17 21.23 -29.09
C GLY A 18 -11.13 20.84 -30.20
N LEU A 19 -12.44 20.98 -29.98
CA LEU A 19 -13.45 20.76 -31.02
C LEU A 19 -13.39 21.82 -32.12
N LEU A 20 -13.23 23.10 -31.77
CA LEU A 20 -13.13 24.18 -32.76
C LEU A 20 -11.85 24.11 -33.60
N SER A 21 -10.76 23.60 -33.04
CA SER A 21 -9.46 23.50 -33.72
C SER A 21 -9.20 22.14 -34.36
N ASN A 22 -10.17 21.22 -34.35
CA ASN A 22 -9.98 19.81 -34.73
C ASN A 22 -8.73 19.18 -34.08
N SER A 23 -8.48 19.52 -32.82
CA SER A 23 -7.30 19.08 -32.08
C SER A 23 -7.66 17.95 -31.14
N ILE A 24 -7.25 16.73 -31.48
CA ILE A 24 -7.45 15.58 -30.60
C ILE A 24 -6.65 15.77 -29.33
N ALA A 25 -5.43 16.30 -29.43
CA ALA A 25 -4.52 16.40 -28.29
C ALA A 25 -5.12 17.29 -27.18
N ILE A 26 -5.78 18.39 -27.56
CA ILE A 26 -6.48 19.28 -26.61
C ILE A 26 -7.73 18.59 -26.04
N VAL A 27 -8.49 17.86 -26.86
CA VAL A 27 -9.68 17.13 -26.38
C VAL A 27 -9.28 16.05 -25.35
N LEU A 28 -8.22 15.28 -25.62
CA LEU A 28 -7.74 14.23 -24.72
C LEU A 28 -7.18 14.81 -23.41
N ASP A 29 -6.50 15.95 -23.48
CA ASP A 29 -6.10 16.70 -22.29
C ASP A 29 -7.33 17.18 -21.50
N ALA A 30 -8.41 17.61 -22.16
CA ALA A 30 -9.68 17.92 -21.48
C ALA A 30 -10.27 16.69 -20.75
N VAL A 31 -10.26 15.51 -21.37
CA VAL A 31 -10.73 14.25 -20.76
C VAL A 31 -9.88 13.89 -19.51
N ASN A 32 -8.57 14.14 -19.55
CA ASN A 32 -7.70 13.94 -18.39
C ASN A 32 -8.10 14.87 -17.23
N ASN A 33 -8.31 16.16 -17.50
CA ASN A 33 -8.77 17.12 -16.49
C ASN A 33 -10.16 16.78 -15.92
N LEU A 34 -11.04 16.19 -16.75
CA LEU A 34 -12.34 15.70 -16.29
C LEU A 34 -12.17 14.52 -15.33
N SER A 35 -11.23 13.62 -15.65
CA SER A 35 -10.88 12.49 -14.80
C SER A 35 -10.34 12.97 -13.46
N ASP A 36 -9.50 14.00 -13.41
CA ASP A 36 -9.02 14.60 -12.15
C ASP A 36 -10.16 15.20 -11.30
N ALA A 37 -11.10 15.91 -11.94
CA ALA A 37 -12.24 16.51 -11.26
C ALA A 37 -13.15 15.43 -10.67
N ALA A 38 -13.46 14.39 -11.44
CA ALA A 38 -14.23 13.24 -11.00
C ALA A 38 -13.50 12.50 -9.86
N SER A 39 -12.21 12.26 -10.01
CA SER A 39 -11.35 11.61 -9.00
C SER A 39 -11.40 12.38 -7.69
N SER A 40 -11.19 13.70 -7.74
CA SER A 40 -11.23 14.56 -6.56
C SER A 40 -12.59 14.53 -5.86
N LEU A 41 -13.70 14.50 -6.62
CA LEU A 41 -15.04 14.39 -6.05
C LEU A 41 -15.25 13.03 -5.39
N ILE A 42 -14.88 11.94 -6.07
CA ILE A 42 -14.95 10.58 -5.55
C ILE A 42 -14.08 10.44 -4.30
N THR A 43 -12.88 11.01 -4.26
CA THR A 43 -12.04 11.03 -3.07
C THR A 43 -12.73 11.75 -1.90
N ILE A 44 -13.31 12.93 -2.11
CA ILE A 44 -14.00 13.66 -1.03
C ILE A 44 -15.17 12.83 -0.47
N VAL A 45 -15.99 12.25 -1.34
CA VAL A 45 -17.13 11.41 -0.92
C VAL A 45 -16.63 10.11 -0.28
N GLY A 46 -15.64 9.46 -0.88
CA GLY A 46 -15.02 8.22 -0.43
C GLY A 46 -14.40 8.37 0.95
N THR A 47 -13.59 9.40 1.20
CA THR A 47 -13.01 9.70 2.52
C THR A 47 -14.10 9.99 3.55
N LYS A 48 -15.16 10.73 3.18
CA LYS A 48 -16.29 10.99 4.09
C LYS A 48 -17.02 9.70 4.47
N LEU A 49 -17.25 8.80 3.53
CA LEU A 49 -17.89 7.50 3.77
C LEU A 49 -16.95 6.55 4.55
N ALA A 50 -15.66 6.57 4.26
CA ALA A 50 -14.64 5.78 4.94
C ALA A 50 -14.47 6.19 6.41
N GLY A 51 -14.66 7.49 6.70
CA GLY A 51 -14.65 8.04 8.06
C GLY A 51 -15.85 7.66 8.92
N LYS A 52 -16.86 6.95 8.38
CA LYS A 52 -18.02 6.50 9.16
C LYS A 52 -17.60 5.53 10.27
N GLU A 53 -18.12 5.80 11.47
CA GLU A 53 -17.89 4.96 12.66
C GLU A 53 -18.31 3.49 12.43
N PRO A 54 -17.69 2.53 13.14
CA PRO A 54 -18.12 1.14 13.14
C PRO A 54 -19.60 0.95 13.45
N ASP A 55 -20.22 -0.02 12.78
CA ASP A 55 -21.61 -0.40 13.03
C ASP A 55 -21.78 -1.92 13.07
N LYS A 56 -23.02 -2.39 13.33
CA LYS A 56 -23.31 -3.82 13.46
C LYS A 56 -22.97 -4.63 12.20
N LYS A 57 -23.04 -4.02 11.01
CA LYS A 57 -22.71 -4.69 9.75
C LYS A 57 -21.21 -4.63 9.46
N HIS A 58 -20.52 -3.58 9.94
CA HIS A 58 -19.09 -3.37 9.75
C HIS A 58 -18.40 -3.03 11.09
N PRO A 59 -18.10 -4.03 11.94
CA PRO A 59 -17.52 -3.81 13.27
C PRO A 59 -16.11 -3.21 13.27
N PHE A 60 -15.37 -3.33 12.16
CA PHE A 60 -14.06 -2.69 11.97
C PHE A 60 -14.15 -1.29 11.31
N GLY A 61 -15.37 -0.81 11.06
CA GLY A 61 -15.61 0.46 10.37
C GLY A 61 -15.62 0.33 8.85
N HIS A 62 -15.63 1.49 8.19
CA HIS A 62 -15.82 1.60 6.74
C HIS A 62 -14.55 2.06 6.00
N GLY A 63 -13.39 2.05 6.66
CA GLY A 63 -12.16 2.66 6.12
C GLY A 63 -11.73 2.12 4.74
N ARG A 64 -11.96 0.84 4.46
CA ARG A 64 -11.67 0.23 3.14
C ARG A 64 -12.50 0.82 1.98
N ILE A 65 -13.55 1.61 2.24
CA ILE A 65 -14.25 2.38 1.20
C ILE A 65 -13.29 3.30 0.46
N GLU A 66 -12.23 3.79 1.12
CA GLU A 66 -11.24 4.64 0.47
C GLU A 66 -10.49 3.87 -0.64
N TYR A 67 -10.07 2.63 -0.38
CA TYR A 67 -9.48 1.76 -1.40
C TYR A 67 -10.47 1.42 -2.52
N LEU A 68 -11.73 1.12 -2.19
CA LEU A 68 -12.77 0.88 -3.20
C LEU A 68 -13.02 2.10 -4.08
N SER A 69 -12.94 3.31 -3.49
CA SER A 69 -13.06 4.57 -4.20
C SER A 69 -11.86 4.79 -5.13
N ALA A 70 -10.64 4.53 -4.65
CA ALA A 70 -9.44 4.57 -5.48
C ALA A 70 -9.50 3.56 -6.64
N MET A 71 -10.01 2.36 -6.41
CA MET A 71 -10.22 1.35 -7.44
C MET A 71 -11.21 1.82 -8.52
N LEU A 72 -12.33 2.42 -8.11
CA LEU A 72 -13.30 3.01 -9.03
C LEU A 72 -12.65 4.13 -9.88
N ILE A 73 -11.84 4.98 -9.26
CA ILE A 73 -11.10 6.03 -9.97
C ILE A 73 -10.14 5.41 -11.00
N ALA A 74 -9.39 4.36 -10.63
CA ALA A 74 -8.47 3.69 -11.55
C ALA A 74 -9.20 3.16 -12.78
N VAL A 75 -10.40 2.58 -12.60
CA VAL A 75 -11.23 2.10 -13.71
C VAL A 75 -11.67 3.25 -14.63
N ILE A 76 -12.05 4.40 -14.08
CA ILE A 76 -12.40 5.58 -14.88
C ILE A 76 -11.20 6.10 -15.68
N ILE A 77 -10.03 6.19 -15.04
CA ILE A 77 -8.78 6.62 -15.70
C ILE A 77 -8.40 5.64 -16.83
N LEU A 78 -8.51 4.33 -16.58
CA LEU A 78 -8.24 3.31 -17.60
C LEU A 78 -9.20 3.40 -18.77
N TYR A 79 -10.50 3.57 -18.49
CA TYR A 79 -11.50 3.77 -19.53
C TYR A 79 -11.16 5.00 -20.39
N ALA A 80 -10.88 6.14 -19.75
CA ALA A 80 -10.43 7.36 -20.42
C ALA A 80 -9.19 7.10 -21.28
N GLY A 81 -8.13 6.51 -20.71
CA GLY A 81 -6.89 6.19 -21.44
C GLY A 81 -7.11 5.25 -22.64
N ILE A 82 -7.98 4.24 -22.52
CA ILE A 82 -8.31 3.33 -23.61
C ILE A 82 -9.03 4.12 -24.72
N THR A 83 -10.05 4.89 -24.37
CA THR A 83 -10.78 5.70 -25.36
C THR A 83 -9.87 6.70 -26.07
N SER A 84 -8.99 7.37 -25.33
CA SER A 84 -7.99 8.31 -25.85
C SER A 84 -7.02 7.64 -26.82
N LEU A 85 -6.58 6.42 -26.51
CA LEU A 85 -5.69 5.65 -27.37
C LEU A 85 -6.38 5.22 -28.67
N PHE A 86 -7.64 4.79 -28.58
CA PHE A 86 -8.43 4.43 -29.76
C PHE A 86 -8.66 5.63 -30.68
N GLU A 87 -9.05 6.79 -30.15
CA GLU A 87 -9.25 8.00 -30.95
C GLU A 87 -7.94 8.49 -31.57
N SER A 88 -6.83 8.47 -30.80
CA SER A 88 -5.51 8.80 -31.35
C SER A 88 -5.12 7.85 -32.48
N GLY A 89 -5.38 6.54 -32.33
CA GLY A 89 -5.12 5.54 -33.37
C GLY A 89 -5.93 5.77 -34.65
N LYS A 90 -7.20 6.15 -34.53
CA LYS A 90 -8.03 6.53 -35.69
C LYS A 90 -7.42 7.72 -36.42
N GLN A 91 -6.99 8.76 -35.70
CA GLN A 91 -6.43 9.95 -36.31
C GLN A 91 -5.03 9.73 -36.90
N ILE A 92 -4.27 8.74 -36.42
CA ILE A 92 -3.02 8.31 -37.09
C ILE A 92 -3.32 7.70 -38.47
N ILE A 93 -4.39 6.89 -38.58
CA ILE A 93 -4.80 6.22 -39.83
C ILE A 93 -5.50 7.19 -40.79
N HIS A 94 -6.32 8.09 -40.24
CA HIS A 94 -7.05 9.12 -40.96
C HIS A 94 -6.67 10.51 -40.39
N PRO A 95 -5.52 11.08 -40.83
CA PRO A 95 -5.06 12.36 -40.33
C PRO A 95 -6.04 13.48 -40.65
N GLU A 96 -6.44 14.20 -39.61
CA GLU A 96 -7.13 15.47 -39.73
C GLU A 96 -6.11 16.60 -39.60
N THR A 97 -6.32 17.68 -40.35
CA THR A 97 -5.48 18.87 -40.26
C THR A 97 -5.92 19.73 -39.08
N PRO A 98 -5.06 19.93 -38.06
CA PRO A 98 -5.37 20.84 -36.96
C PRO A 98 -5.54 22.27 -37.47
N ASP A 99 -6.54 22.99 -36.95
CA ASP A 99 -6.77 24.40 -37.23
C ASP A 99 -6.50 25.24 -35.98
N TYR A 100 -5.24 25.61 -35.78
CA TYR A 100 -4.84 26.41 -34.62
C TYR A 100 -5.01 27.91 -34.90
N ASN A 101 -6.04 28.50 -34.30
CA ASN A 101 -6.15 29.95 -34.18
C ASN A 101 -5.23 30.45 -33.03
N PRO A 102 -4.57 31.63 -33.17
CA PRO A 102 -3.86 32.29 -32.06
C PRO A 102 -4.62 32.33 -30.72
N VAL A 103 -5.94 32.46 -30.75
CA VAL A 103 -6.79 32.43 -29.54
C VAL A 103 -6.72 31.06 -28.85
N SER A 104 -6.77 29.96 -29.61
CA SER A 104 -6.67 28.60 -29.08
C SER A 104 -5.33 28.37 -28.37
N LEU A 105 -4.23 28.84 -28.95
CA LEU A 105 -2.88 28.71 -28.37
C LEU A 105 -2.72 29.51 -27.08
N ILE A 106 -3.23 30.75 -27.05
CA ILE A 106 -3.21 31.58 -25.84
C ILE A 106 -3.94 30.87 -24.71
N ILE A 107 -5.09 30.27 -24.98
CA ILE A 107 -5.90 29.63 -23.93
C ILE A 107 -5.23 28.35 -23.42
N ILE A 108 -4.62 27.53 -24.29
CA ILE A 108 -3.82 26.38 -23.82
C ILE A 108 -2.63 26.87 -22.99
N GLY A 109 -1.99 27.98 -23.40
CA GLY A 109 -0.94 28.64 -22.61
C GLY A 109 -1.42 29.04 -21.21
N VAL A 110 -2.60 29.65 -21.12
CA VAL A 110 -3.22 29.98 -19.83
C VAL A 110 -3.50 28.70 -19.02
N ALA A 111 -3.99 27.63 -19.65
CA ALA A 111 -4.25 26.36 -18.97
C ALA A 111 -2.98 25.75 -18.36
N VAL A 112 -1.85 25.81 -19.07
CA VAL A 112 -0.54 25.39 -18.56
C VAL A 112 -0.17 26.20 -17.32
N VAL A 113 -0.27 27.53 -17.39
CA VAL A 113 0.03 28.41 -16.25
C VAL A 113 -0.88 28.10 -15.05
N VAL A 114 -2.17 27.90 -15.28
CA VAL A 114 -3.14 27.55 -14.24
C VAL A 114 -2.75 26.24 -13.55
N LYS A 115 -2.38 25.20 -14.31
CA LYS A 115 -1.96 23.90 -13.75
C LYS A 115 -0.64 24.01 -12.98
N ILE A 116 0.33 24.78 -13.46
CA ILE A 116 1.59 25.05 -12.73
C ILE A 116 1.29 25.73 -11.38
N VAL A 117 0.50 26.81 -11.39
CA VAL A 117 0.12 27.53 -10.18
C VAL A 117 -0.65 26.63 -9.21
N LEU A 118 -1.60 25.85 -9.73
CA LEU A 118 -2.37 24.89 -8.95
C LEU A 118 -1.47 23.83 -8.32
N GLY A 119 -0.54 23.25 -9.10
CA GLY A 119 0.40 22.24 -8.63
C GLY A 119 1.28 22.75 -7.49
N PHE A 120 1.88 23.93 -7.64
CA PHE A 120 2.64 24.57 -6.57
C PHE A 120 1.80 24.87 -5.33
N TYR A 121 0.58 25.39 -5.53
CA TYR A 121 -0.33 25.68 -4.42
C TYR A 121 -0.71 24.42 -3.64
N VAL A 122 -1.21 23.39 -4.33
CA VAL A 122 -1.66 22.13 -3.73
C VAL A 122 -0.50 21.42 -3.04
N LYS A 123 0.68 21.35 -3.67
CA LYS A 123 1.88 20.77 -3.07
C LYS A 123 2.32 21.52 -1.82
N ARG A 124 2.29 22.85 -1.82
CA ARG A 124 2.64 23.67 -0.66
C ARG A 124 1.66 23.45 0.49
N VAL A 125 0.36 23.36 0.20
CA VAL A 125 -0.67 23.04 1.19
C VAL A 125 -0.47 21.62 1.73
N GLY A 126 -0.23 20.64 0.87
CA GLY A 126 0.01 19.25 1.26
C GLY A 126 1.18 19.10 2.23
N LYS A 127 2.31 19.77 1.95
CA LYS A 127 3.45 19.84 2.87
C LYS A 127 3.10 20.50 4.21
N LYS A 128 2.27 21.55 4.21
CA LYS A 128 1.86 22.24 5.44
C LYS A 128 0.99 21.37 6.34
N VAL A 129 0.19 20.47 5.76
CA VAL A 129 -0.73 19.60 6.52
C VAL A 129 -0.25 18.15 6.63
N ASN A 130 1.00 17.85 6.24
CA ASN A 130 1.58 16.50 6.21
C ASN A 130 0.67 15.47 5.50
N SER A 131 0.18 15.84 4.32
CA SER A 131 -0.68 14.97 3.51
C SER A 131 0.01 14.60 2.21
N ASP A 132 0.51 13.36 2.14
CA ASP A 132 1.13 12.82 0.93
C ASP A 132 0.12 12.78 -0.24
N SER A 133 -1.15 12.52 0.04
CA SER A 133 -2.23 12.59 -0.96
C SER A 133 -2.31 13.97 -1.63
N LEU A 134 -2.23 15.06 -0.84
CA LEU A 134 -2.21 16.42 -1.40
C LEU A 134 -0.87 16.74 -2.09
N ILE A 135 0.26 16.25 -1.58
CA ILE A 135 1.56 16.44 -2.24
C ILE A 135 1.53 15.79 -3.63
N ASN A 136 1.10 14.54 -3.71
CA ASN A 136 0.99 13.77 -4.96
C ASN A 136 0.03 14.44 -5.93
N SER A 137 -1.15 14.90 -5.46
CA SER A 137 -2.09 15.65 -6.30
C SER A 137 -1.49 16.94 -6.88
N GLY A 138 -0.58 17.60 -6.16
CA GLY A 138 0.16 18.76 -6.69
C GLY A 138 1.23 18.37 -7.72
N GLU A 139 1.85 17.21 -7.58
CA GLU A 139 2.77 16.64 -8.57
C GLU A 139 2.04 16.24 -9.84
N ASP A 140 0.88 15.59 -9.73
CA ASP A 140 0.00 15.24 -10.85
C ASP A 140 -0.40 16.48 -11.64
N ALA A 141 -0.85 17.54 -10.96
CA ALA A 141 -1.18 18.81 -11.62
C ALA A 141 0.03 19.44 -12.34
N THR A 142 1.25 19.20 -11.85
CA THR A 142 2.49 19.67 -12.52
C THR A 142 2.80 18.83 -13.75
N LEU A 143 2.61 17.50 -13.68
CA LEU A 143 2.76 16.60 -14.83
C LEU A 143 1.73 16.92 -15.91
N ASP A 144 0.48 17.24 -15.54
CA ASP A 144 -0.53 17.69 -16.49
C ASP A 144 -0.12 18.99 -17.19
N ALA A 145 0.52 19.92 -16.47
CA ALA A 145 1.03 21.13 -17.10
C ALA A 145 2.10 20.81 -18.15
N VAL A 146 2.97 19.82 -17.90
CA VAL A 146 3.96 19.34 -18.87
C VAL A 146 3.29 18.72 -20.07
N ILE A 147 2.24 17.91 -19.86
CA ILE A 147 1.44 17.31 -20.93
C ILE A 147 0.77 18.42 -21.78
N SER A 148 0.05 19.35 -21.17
CA SER A 148 -0.56 20.50 -21.88
C SER A 148 0.49 21.36 -22.61
N PHE A 149 1.68 21.53 -22.03
CA PHE A 149 2.77 22.26 -22.67
C PHE A 149 3.33 21.52 -23.89
N SER A 150 3.41 20.20 -23.84
CA SER A 150 3.81 19.39 -25.00
C SER A 150 2.84 19.57 -26.19
N THR A 151 1.55 19.78 -25.92
CA THR A 151 0.54 20.13 -26.94
C THR A 151 0.82 21.49 -27.57
N LEU A 152 1.25 22.50 -26.80
CA LEU A 152 1.69 23.79 -27.34
C LEU A 152 2.93 23.67 -28.23
N VAL A 153 3.89 22.83 -27.83
CA VAL A 153 5.08 22.57 -28.63
C VAL A 153 4.71 21.89 -29.95
N ALA A 154 3.83 20.89 -29.92
CA ALA A 154 3.33 20.24 -31.12
C ALA A 154 2.60 21.21 -32.05
N ALA A 155 1.76 22.09 -31.49
CA ALA A 155 1.08 23.13 -32.26
C ALA A 155 2.06 24.13 -32.88
N GLY A 156 3.11 24.53 -32.15
CA GLY A 156 4.18 25.36 -32.68
C GLY A 156 4.92 24.71 -33.85
N ILE A 157 5.28 23.43 -33.72
CA ILE A 157 5.92 22.66 -34.80
C ILE A 157 5.03 22.63 -36.04
N PHE A 158 3.73 22.40 -35.87
CA PHE A 158 2.78 22.42 -36.98
C PHE A 158 2.73 23.79 -37.67
N LEU A 159 2.67 24.90 -36.92
CA LEU A 159 2.58 26.24 -37.52
C LEU A 159 3.82 26.64 -38.32
N PHE A 160 5.03 26.23 -37.88
CA PHE A 160 6.28 26.58 -38.58
C PHE A 160 6.68 25.58 -39.67
N PHE A 161 6.45 24.29 -39.45
CA PHE A 161 6.95 23.21 -40.32
C PHE A 161 5.85 22.45 -41.07
N GLN A 162 4.57 22.70 -40.78
CA GLN A 162 3.41 21.99 -41.36
C GLN A 162 3.44 20.47 -41.10
N ILE A 163 4.11 20.05 -40.02
CA ILE A 163 4.18 18.65 -39.58
C ILE A 163 3.19 18.46 -38.43
N SER A 164 2.17 17.61 -38.63
CA SER A 164 1.21 17.27 -37.58
C SER A 164 1.79 16.18 -36.66
N LEU A 165 1.94 16.51 -35.38
CA LEU A 165 2.36 15.58 -34.33
C LEU A 165 1.22 15.21 -33.37
N GLU A 166 0.00 15.71 -33.64
CA GLU A 166 -1.16 15.60 -32.76
C GLU A 166 -1.52 14.15 -32.41
N ALA A 167 -1.70 13.32 -33.44
CA ALA A 167 -2.15 11.95 -33.25
C ALA A 167 -1.10 11.08 -32.53
N ILE A 168 0.20 11.33 -32.80
CA ILE A 168 1.31 10.66 -32.11
C ILE A 168 1.38 11.13 -30.65
N LEU A 169 1.26 12.43 -30.41
CA LEU A 169 1.28 12.98 -29.07
C LEU A 169 0.09 12.49 -28.24
N GLY A 170 -1.11 12.47 -28.83
CA GLY A 170 -2.31 11.90 -28.21
C GLY A 170 -2.13 10.43 -27.82
N ALA A 171 -1.50 9.62 -28.68
CA ALA A 171 -1.19 8.24 -28.37
C ALA A 171 -0.20 8.11 -27.20
N ILE A 172 0.85 8.93 -27.17
CA ILE A 172 1.83 8.97 -26.06
C ILE A 172 1.14 9.34 -24.75
N ILE A 173 0.34 10.40 -24.73
CA ILE A 173 -0.43 10.83 -23.55
C ILE A 173 -1.33 9.69 -23.06
N SER A 174 -2.02 9.03 -23.99
CA SER A 174 -2.93 7.91 -23.66
C SER A 174 -2.19 6.74 -23.00
N VAL A 175 -0.98 6.40 -23.48
CA VAL A 175 -0.13 5.36 -22.86
C VAL A 175 0.30 5.75 -21.45
N VAL A 176 0.65 7.02 -21.23
CA VAL A 176 0.98 7.53 -19.89
C VAL A 176 -0.21 7.40 -18.93
N ILE A 177 -1.41 7.83 -19.37
CA ILE A 177 -2.66 7.70 -18.60
C ILE A 177 -2.93 6.23 -18.26
N LEU A 178 -2.80 5.33 -19.23
CA LEU A 178 -3.01 3.89 -19.02
C LEU A 178 -2.03 3.30 -18.00
N LYS A 179 -0.74 3.63 -18.12
CA LYS A 179 0.27 3.18 -17.16
C LYS A 179 -0.07 3.65 -15.74
N SER A 180 -0.47 4.91 -15.58
CA SER A 180 -0.90 5.45 -14.27
C SER A 180 -2.12 4.72 -13.73
N GLY A 181 -3.15 4.50 -14.56
CA GLY A 181 -4.35 3.75 -14.18
C GLY A 181 -4.06 2.30 -13.75
N ILE A 182 -3.20 1.58 -14.50
CA ILE A 182 -2.80 0.20 -14.18
C ILE A 182 -2.02 0.16 -12.87
N SER A 183 -1.06 1.08 -12.69
CA SER A 183 -0.24 1.16 -11.48
C SER A 183 -1.12 1.42 -10.24
N MET A 184 -2.06 2.37 -10.35
CA MET A 184 -2.98 2.68 -9.26
C MET A 184 -3.91 1.50 -8.93
N LEU A 185 -4.45 0.83 -9.95
CA LEU A 185 -5.28 -0.36 -9.78
C LEU A 185 -4.51 -1.48 -9.07
N LYS A 186 -3.29 -1.78 -9.52
CA LYS A 186 -2.43 -2.83 -8.93
C LYS A 186 -2.13 -2.53 -7.47
N SER A 187 -1.72 -1.31 -7.15
CA SER A 187 -1.43 -0.88 -5.78
C SER A 187 -2.68 -0.98 -4.89
N THR A 188 -3.83 -0.53 -5.37
CA THR A 188 -5.09 -0.59 -4.61
C THR A 188 -5.55 -2.02 -4.35
N ILE A 189 -5.41 -2.92 -5.34
CA ILE A 189 -5.71 -4.35 -5.18
C ILE A 189 -4.75 -5.00 -4.17
N SER A 190 -3.46 -4.69 -4.23
CA SER A 190 -2.45 -5.14 -3.25
C SER A 190 -2.89 -4.79 -1.82
N GLN A 191 -3.24 -3.52 -1.60
CA GLN A 191 -3.72 -3.03 -0.29
C GLN A 191 -4.98 -3.74 0.20
N LEU A 192 -5.92 -4.07 -0.72
CA LEU A 192 -7.14 -4.79 -0.37
C LEU A 192 -6.90 -6.27 -0.05
N LEU A 193 -5.94 -6.91 -0.74
CA LEU A 193 -5.59 -8.32 -0.53
C LEU A 193 -4.77 -8.54 0.76
N GLY A 194 -4.23 -7.48 1.35
CA GLY A 194 -3.40 -7.56 2.54
C GLY A 194 -1.91 -7.49 2.21
N GLU A 195 -1.52 -6.44 1.48
CA GLU A 195 -0.12 -6.04 1.31
C GLU A 195 0.64 -6.08 2.63
N GLN A 196 1.90 -6.50 2.58
CA GLN A 196 2.76 -6.61 3.75
C GLN A 196 2.72 -5.31 4.55
N SER A 197 2.50 -5.43 5.87
CA SER A 197 2.43 -4.27 6.75
C SER A 197 3.72 -3.49 6.73
N ASP A 198 3.63 -2.17 6.92
CA ASP A 198 4.80 -1.30 7.04
C ASP A 198 5.77 -1.86 8.09
N ILE A 199 6.91 -2.32 7.59
CA ILE A 199 7.93 -3.01 8.39
C ILE A 199 8.40 -2.12 9.54
N GLU A 200 8.40 -0.80 9.35
CA GLU A 200 8.74 0.14 10.41
C GLU A 200 7.71 0.16 11.54
N ILE A 201 6.42 0.12 11.22
CA ILE A 201 5.35 0.12 12.23
C ILE A 201 5.46 -1.14 13.08
N ALA A 202 5.63 -2.31 12.45
CA ALA A 202 5.75 -3.55 13.19
C ALA A 202 7.03 -3.62 14.04
N LYS A 203 8.18 -3.15 13.53
CA LYS A 203 9.41 -3.00 14.33
C LYS A 203 9.21 -2.04 15.53
N LYS A 204 8.47 -0.93 15.35
CA LYS A 204 8.12 0.02 16.43
C LYS A 204 7.19 -0.60 17.48
N ILE A 205 6.22 -1.42 17.06
CA ILE A 205 5.33 -2.17 17.96
C ILE A 205 6.13 -3.18 18.77
N GLN A 206 6.92 -4.04 18.11
CA GLN A 206 7.78 -5.03 18.79
C GLN A 206 8.67 -4.36 19.84
N LYS A 207 9.35 -3.27 19.48
CA LYS A 207 10.19 -2.51 20.41
C LYS A 207 9.42 -1.96 21.61
N THR A 208 8.16 -1.56 21.41
CA THR A 208 7.32 -1.05 22.50
C THR A 208 6.86 -2.18 23.43
N VAL A 209 6.48 -3.33 22.87
CA VAL A 209 6.03 -4.48 23.67
C VAL A 209 7.19 -5.10 24.45
N MET A 210 8.40 -5.14 23.87
CA MET A 210 9.62 -5.61 24.54
C MET A 210 10.05 -4.75 25.75
N GLN A 211 9.47 -3.57 25.96
CA GLN A 211 9.77 -2.73 27.13
C GLN A 211 9.03 -3.17 28.39
N PHE A 212 8.01 -4.02 28.26
CA PHE A 212 7.24 -4.47 29.40
C PHE A 212 8.01 -5.53 30.21
N PRO A 213 7.99 -5.45 31.56
CA PRO A 213 8.57 -6.50 32.39
C PRO A 213 7.96 -7.86 32.07
N ASN A 214 8.77 -8.91 32.17
CA ASN A 214 8.39 -10.31 31.91
C ASN A 214 8.07 -10.65 30.44
N VAL A 215 8.13 -9.71 29.50
CA VAL A 215 8.14 -10.02 28.06
C VAL A 215 9.56 -10.42 27.66
N LEU A 216 9.74 -11.68 27.26
CA LEU A 216 11.02 -12.27 26.86
C LEU A 216 11.24 -12.23 25.34
N GLY A 217 10.15 -12.13 24.57
CA GLY A 217 10.15 -12.08 23.12
C GLY A 217 8.78 -11.69 22.57
N VAL A 218 8.76 -11.20 21.33
CA VAL A 218 7.54 -10.82 20.60
C VAL A 218 7.61 -11.44 19.21
N TYR A 219 6.60 -12.23 18.87
CA TYR A 219 6.55 -13.07 17.69
C TYR A 219 5.17 -12.98 17.02
N ASP A 220 5.06 -13.51 15.80
CA ASP A 220 3.81 -13.70 15.07
C ASP A 220 2.96 -12.42 14.99
N LEU A 221 3.62 -11.28 14.80
CA LEU A 221 2.95 -10.00 14.65
C LEU A 221 2.29 -9.97 13.28
N VAL A 222 0.97 -10.10 13.29
CA VAL A 222 0.13 -10.00 12.10
C VAL A 222 -0.60 -8.67 12.15
N LEU A 223 -0.48 -7.87 11.10
CA LEU A 223 -1.17 -6.59 10.95
C LEU A 223 -2.05 -6.61 9.71
N ASN A 224 -3.30 -6.18 9.88
CA ASN A 224 -4.32 -6.08 8.86
C ASN A 224 -4.76 -4.63 8.73
N ASN A 225 -4.83 -4.15 7.50
CA ASN A 225 -5.27 -2.81 7.18
C ASN A 225 -6.79 -2.78 6.90
N TYR A 226 -7.52 -1.92 7.61
CA TYR A 226 -8.97 -1.70 7.44
C TYR A 226 -9.32 -0.29 6.96
N GLY A 227 -8.36 0.37 6.32
CA GLY A 227 -8.42 1.73 5.82
C GLY A 227 -7.14 2.48 6.18
N PRO A 228 -6.85 3.61 5.52
CA PRO A 228 -5.67 4.40 5.83
C PRO A 228 -5.60 4.73 7.32
N ASN A 229 -4.47 4.41 7.94
CA ASN A 229 -4.22 4.59 9.37
C ASN A 229 -5.15 3.82 10.34
N ARG A 230 -5.86 2.79 9.86
CA ARG A 230 -6.66 1.89 10.71
C ARG A 230 -6.12 0.48 10.64
N TRP A 231 -5.28 0.14 11.61
CA TRP A 231 -4.63 -1.16 11.70
C TRP A 231 -5.26 -2.01 12.81
N ASN A 232 -5.49 -3.27 12.48
CA ASN A 232 -5.88 -4.30 13.43
C ASN A 232 -4.82 -5.40 13.39
N GLY A 233 -4.38 -5.91 14.53
CA GLY A 233 -3.44 -7.02 14.54
C GLY A 233 -3.58 -7.98 15.71
N SER A 234 -2.68 -8.94 15.70
CA SER A 234 -2.39 -9.83 16.81
C SER A 234 -0.89 -10.07 16.88
N LEU A 235 -0.41 -10.44 18.06
CA LEU A 235 0.97 -10.85 18.26
C LEU A 235 1.03 -11.91 19.36
N HIS A 236 2.12 -12.66 19.41
CA HIS A 236 2.46 -13.52 20.53
C HIS A 236 3.57 -12.91 21.36
N ILE A 237 3.48 -13.06 22.68
CA ILE A 237 4.58 -12.74 23.61
C ILE A 237 5.10 -14.01 24.26
N GLU A 238 6.41 -14.07 24.46
CA GLU A 238 7.03 -15.05 25.35
C GLU A 238 7.08 -14.49 26.77
N VAL A 239 6.61 -15.27 27.75
CA VAL A 239 6.62 -14.91 29.19
C VAL A 239 7.13 -16.06 30.05
N PRO A 240 7.67 -15.82 31.25
CA PRO A 240 8.05 -16.89 32.17
C PRO A 240 6.88 -17.83 32.49
N ASP A 241 7.15 -19.14 32.52
CA ASP A 241 6.23 -20.19 32.97
C ASP A 241 5.80 -20.07 34.44
N THR A 242 6.38 -19.11 35.17
CA THR A 242 6.11 -18.83 36.57
C THR A 242 5.16 -17.65 36.79
N LEU A 243 4.80 -16.92 35.74
CA LEU A 243 3.93 -15.76 35.83
C LEU A 243 2.52 -16.19 36.21
N ALA A 244 1.96 -15.61 37.27
CA ALA A 244 0.60 -15.93 37.67
C ALA A 244 -0.40 -15.40 36.62
N VAL A 245 -1.50 -16.13 36.42
CA VAL A 245 -2.51 -15.78 35.41
C VAL A 245 -3.09 -14.38 35.61
N ALA A 246 -3.24 -13.95 36.87
CA ALA A 246 -3.70 -12.60 37.19
C ALA A 246 -2.73 -11.51 36.70
N ASP A 247 -1.43 -11.70 36.91
CA ASP A 247 -0.39 -10.78 36.44
C ASP A 247 -0.27 -10.80 34.91
N LEU A 248 -0.50 -11.97 34.29
CA LEU A 248 -0.55 -12.10 32.85
C LEU A 248 -1.73 -11.33 32.24
N ASP A 249 -2.95 -11.45 32.77
CA ASP A 249 -4.10 -10.65 32.29
C ASP A 249 -3.82 -9.15 32.38
N GLN A 250 -3.22 -8.70 33.49
CA GLN A 250 -2.82 -7.31 33.64
C GLN A 250 -1.81 -6.89 32.56
N LEU A 251 -0.74 -7.66 32.37
CA LEU A 251 0.30 -7.39 31.37
C LEU A 251 -0.30 -7.28 29.95
N LEU A 252 -1.17 -8.21 29.56
CA LEU A 252 -1.80 -8.21 28.23
C LEU A 252 -2.64 -6.96 28.00
N ARG A 253 -3.43 -6.52 28.99
CA ARG A 253 -4.23 -5.28 28.91
C ARG A 253 -3.36 -4.04 28.79
N GLU A 254 -2.28 -3.96 29.57
CA GLU A 254 -1.37 -2.83 29.53
C GLU A 254 -0.66 -2.72 28.17
N ILE A 255 -0.20 -3.84 27.61
CA ILE A 255 0.37 -3.91 26.26
C ILE A 255 -0.65 -3.41 25.23
N ALA A 256 -1.89 -3.96 25.25
CA ALA A 256 -2.92 -3.57 24.30
C ALA A 256 -3.21 -2.06 24.35
N ILE A 257 -3.37 -1.49 25.55
CA ILE A 257 -3.60 -0.05 25.76
C ILE A 257 -2.42 0.80 25.29
N LYS A 258 -1.19 0.36 25.54
CA LYS A 258 0.02 1.10 25.12
C LYS A 258 0.17 1.11 23.60
N VAL A 259 -0.07 -0.03 22.95
CA VAL A 259 0.07 -0.16 21.50
C VAL A 259 -0.97 0.69 20.77
N ILE A 260 -2.25 0.63 21.16
CA ILE A 260 -3.29 1.46 20.51
C ILE A 260 -3.03 2.95 20.69
N ARG A 261 -2.57 3.40 21.87
CA ARG A 261 -2.30 4.82 22.14
C ARG A 261 -1.06 5.35 21.41
N THR A 262 -0.04 4.52 21.24
CA THR A 262 1.25 4.95 20.69
C THR A 262 1.29 4.80 19.17
N HIS A 263 0.72 3.70 18.65
CA HIS A 263 0.86 3.29 17.26
C HIS A 263 -0.46 3.28 16.49
N GLN A 264 -1.59 3.60 17.13
CA GLN A 264 -2.92 3.57 16.52
C GLN A 264 -3.28 2.19 15.93
N VAL A 265 -2.73 1.12 16.52
CA VAL A 265 -3.00 -0.27 16.14
C VAL A 265 -3.84 -0.93 17.21
N LEU A 266 -5.00 -1.46 16.81
CA LEU A 266 -5.84 -2.26 17.68
C LEU A 266 -5.32 -3.70 17.71
N LEU A 267 -4.79 -4.14 18.85
CA LEU A 267 -4.50 -5.56 19.06
C LEU A 267 -5.78 -6.29 19.46
N THR A 268 -6.35 -7.08 18.55
CA THR A 268 -7.57 -7.87 18.84
C THR A 268 -7.25 -9.07 19.73
N ALA A 269 -6.04 -9.62 19.61
CA ALA A 269 -5.57 -10.70 20.46
C ALA A 269 -4.07 -10.56 20.74
N ILE A 270 -3.67 -10.97 21.93
CA ILE A 270 -2.27 -11.18 22.29
C ILE A 270 -2.16 -12.63 22.77
N GLY A 271 -1.49 -13.46 21.96
CA GLY A 271 -1.19 -14.84 22.31
C GLY A 271 0.00 -14.93 23.26
N VAL A 272 0.12 -16.05 23.96
CA VAL A 272 1.14 -16.21 25.00
C VAL A 272 1.84 -17.55 24.82
N TYR A 273 3.16 -17.47 24.71
CA TYR A 273 4.06 -18.61 24.83
C TYR A 273 4.69 -18.58 26.23
N SER A 274 4.45 -19.61 27.02
CA SER A 274 5.20 -19.81 28.26
C SER A 274 6.62 -20.30 27.94
N VAL A 275 7.62 -19.77 28.62
CA VAL A 275 9.02 -20.19 28.50
C VAL A 275 9.45 -20.84 29.81
N ASN A 276 10.03 -22.03 29.73
CA ASN A 276 10.55 -22.71 30.92
C ASN A 276 11.78 -21.97 31.48
N THR A 277 11.64 -21.34 32.64
CA THR A 277 12.69 -20.48 33.21
C THR A 277 13.47 -21.11 34.36
N LYS A 278 12.93 -22.15 35.00
CA LYS A 278 13.50 -22.74 36.22
C LYS A 278 14.57 -23.80 35.97
N ASP A 279 14.46 -24.54 34.86
CA ASP A 279 15.21 -25.77 34.65
C ASP A 279 16.35 -25.58 33.64
N LYS A 280 17.59 -25.71 34.13
CA LYS A 280 18.81 -25.51 33.31
C LYS A 280 18.91 -26.49 32.15
N GLU A 281 18.41 -27.71 32.28
CA GLU A 281 18.44 -28.69 31.20
C GLU A 281 17.46 -28.30 30.09
N VAL A 282 16.30 -27.73 30.45
CA VAL A 282 15.34 -27.24 29.46
C VAL A 282 15.91 -26.06 28.69
N VAL A 283 16.56 -25.12 29.38
CA VAL A 283 17.23 -23.97 28.74
C VAL A 283 18.34 -24.46 27.81
N ALA A 284 19.11 -25.46 28.21
CA ALA A 284 20.13 -26.08 27.35
C ALA A 284 19.50 -26.77 26.13
N ALA A 285 18.38 -27.48 26.30
CA ALA A 285 17.64 -28.10 25.21
C ALA A 285 17.12 -27.05 24.22
N GLN A 286 16.51 -25.97 24.70
CA GLN A 286 16.06 -24.84 23.88
C GLN A 286 17.20 -24.28 23.04
N LYS A 287 18.35 -24.01 23.67
CA LYS A 287 19.53 -23.48 22.97
C LYS A 287 19.99 -24.42 21.86
N LYS A 288 20.03 -25.72 22.15
CA LYS A 288 20.45 -26.75 21.17
C LYS A 288 19.44 -26.91 20.03
N VAL A 289 18.14 -26.83 20.29
CA VAL A 289 17.11 -26.78 19.24
C VAL A 289 17.32 -25.56 18.34
N LYS A 290 17.53 -24.36 18.92
CA LYS A 290 17.83 -23.15 18.16
C LYS A 290 19.08 -23.29 17.29
N GLU A 291 20.16 -23.84 17.85
CA GLU A 291 21.43 -24.06 17.13
C GLU A 291 21.25 -24.99 15.93
N ILE A 292 20.56 -26.12 16.11
CA ILE A 292 20.31 -27.08 15.02
C ILE A 292 19.40 -26.44 13.96
N ALA A 293 18.27 -25.86 14.39
CA ALA A 293 17.29 -25.29 13.48
C ALA A 293 17.90 -24.17 12.62
N LEU A 294 18.59 -23.22 13.24
CA LEU A 294 19.20 -22.06 12.56
C LEU A 294 20.43 -22.42 11.71
N ALA A 295 20.95 -23.65 11.82
CA ALA A 295 21.96 -24.15 10.89
C ALA A 295 21.37 -24.47 9.50
N HIS A 296 20.05 -24.66 9.40
CA HIS A 296 19.37 -24.82 8.12
C HIS A 296 19.17 -23.45 7.45
N LYS A 297 19.64 -23.32 6.20
CA LYS A 297 19.66 -22.08 5.41
C LYS A 297 18.34 -21.29 5.43
N TYR A 298 17.21 -21.98 5.41
CA TYR A 298 15.88 -21.37 5.25
C TYR A 298 15.08 -21.26 6.56
N ILE A 299 15.66 -21.64 7.71
CA ILE A 299 15.02 -21.42 9.01
C ILE A 299 15.50 -20.08 9.57
N ARG A 300 14.57 -19.14 9.75
CA ARG A 300 14.87 -17.77 10.19
C ARG A 300 14.80 -17.60 11.70
N GLN A 301 13.86 -18.31 12.33
CA GLN A 301 13.56 -18.13 13.75
C GLN A 301 12.99 -19.41 14.35
N VAL A 302 13.19 -19.54 15.66
CA VAL A 302 12.54 -20.54 16.52
C VAL A 302 11.99 -19.83 17.74
N HIS A 303 10.71 -20.01 18.00
CA HIS A 303 9.97 -19.40 19.10
C HIS A 303 8.94 -20.37 19.68
N GLY A 304 8.28 -19.97 20.76
CA GLY A 304 7.23 -20.78 21.39
C GLY A 304 7.76 -22.05 22.06
N PHE A 305 9.07 -22.12 22.34
CA PHE A 305 9.70 -23.33 22.85
C PHE A 305 9.26 -23.66 24.27
N TYR A 306 8.75 -24.88 24.45
CA TYR A 306 8.36 -25.42 25.74
C TYR A 306 8.68 -26.92 25.82
N LEU A 307 9.27 -27.35 26.95
CA LEU A 307 9.66 -28.74 27.17
C LEU A 307 8.90 -29.33 28.37
N MET A 308 8.13 -30.37 28.08
CA MET A 308 7.39 -31.17 29.03
C MET A 308 8.21 -32.43 29.37
N LYS A 309 9.04 -32.35 30.42
CA LYS A 309 10.01 -33.41 30.77
C LYS A 309 9.36 -34.76 31.04
N GLU A 310 8.31 -34.77 31.86
CA GLU A 310 7.63 -36.01 32.27
C GLU A 310 7.00 -36.74 31.09
N GLN A 311 6.45 -35.97 30.15
CA GLN A 311 5.81 -36.47 28.94
C GLN A 311 6.82 -36.72 27.81
N LYS A 312 8.10 -36.38 28.00
CA LYS A 312 9.14 -36.36 26.97
C LYS A 312 8.65 -35.70 25.68
N ARG A 313 8.08 -34.49 25.81
CA ARG A 313 7.50 -33.77 24.68
C ARG A 313 8.08 -32.37 24.56
N MET A 314 8.39 -31.95 23.34
CA MET A 314 8.85 -30.60 23.02
C MET A 314 7.88 -29.94 22.06
N ARG A 315 7.52 -28.67 22.34
CA ARG A 315 6.73 -27.83 21.43
C ARG A 315 7.52 -26.60 21.07
N PHE A 316 7.50 -26.20 19.82
CA PHE A 316 8.10 -24.95 19.32
C PHE A 316 7.68 -24.74 17.87
N ASP A 317 7.83 -23.52 17.38
CA ASP A 317 7.51 -23.18 16.00
C ASP A 317 8.80 -22.86 15.24
N LEU A 318 8.83 -23.22 13.96
CA LEU A 318 9.95 -22.95 13.06
C LEU A 318 9.48 -22.01 11.96
N VAL A 319 10.08 -20.83 11.92
CA VAL A 319 9.80 -19.84 10.87
C VAL A 319 10.61 -20.16 9.64
N VAL A 320 9.92 -20.56 8.57
CA VAL A 320 10.54 -20.95 7.30
C VAL A 320 10.41 -19.82 6.29
N SER A 321 11.56 -19.38 5.78
CA SER A 321 11.71 -18.33 4.78
C SER A 321 10.84 -18.55 3.54
N PHE A 322 10.30 -17.47 2.99
CA PHE A 322 9.64 -17.45 1.68
C PHE A 322 10.62 -17.67 0.51
N ASP A 323 11.93 -17.53 0.72
CA ASP A 323 12.98 -17.80 -0.28
C ASP A 323 13.19 -19.29 -0.57
N ALA A 324 12.63 -20.18 0.26
CA ALA A 324 12.75 -21.61 0.04
C ALA A 324 11.86 -22.07 -1.12
N GLU A 325 12.46 -22.67 -2.16
CA GLU A 325 11.73 -23.27 -3.28
C GLU A 325 10.66 -24.27 -2.81
N ASN A 326 10.99 -25.05 -1.77
CA ASN A 326 10.07 -25.95 -1.10
C ASN A 326 10.16 -25.77 0.43
N ARG A 327 9.25 -24.96 0.98
CA ARG A 327 9.19 -24.67 2.42
C ARG A 327 8.94 -25.93 3.26
N GLU A 328 8.12 -26.85 2.77
CA GLU A 328 7.79 -28.08 3.49
C GLU A 328 9.01 -29.01 3.62
N GLU A 329 9.83 -29.09 2.58
CA GLU A 329 11.07 -29.86 2.60
C GLU A 329 12.09 -29.26 3.58
N ALA A 330 12.30 -27.93 3.51
CA ALA A 330 13.19 -27.22 4.44
C ALA A 330 12.75 -27.41 5.90
N PHE A 331 11.44 -27.31 6.16
CA PHE A 331 10.84 -27.56 7.47
C PHE A 331 11.12 -28.99 7.95
N ARG A 332 10.79 -30.00 7.13
CA ARG A 332 10.96 -31.42 7.48
C ARG A 332 12.42 -31.76 7.78
N ALA A 333 13.36 -31.25 6.98
CA ALA A 333 14.79 -31.46 7.19
C ALA A 333 15.24 -30.96 8.57
N ALA A 334 14.82 -29.75 8.97
CA ALA A 334 15.12 -29.20 10.28
C ALA A 334 14.52 -30.02 11.42
N VAL A 335 13.24 -30.43 11.28
CA VAL A 335 12.57 -31.27 12.28
C VAL A 335 13.24 -32.63 12.43
N GLU A 336 13.69 -33.25 11.34
CA GLU A 336 14.40 -34.53 11.37
C GLU A 336 15.74 -34.45 12.12
N ASP A 337 16.53 -33.41 11.88
CA ASP A 337 17.82 -33.24 12.55
C ASP A 337 17.67 -32.91 14.04
N ILE A 338 16.64 -32.14 14.41
CA ILE A 338 16.25 -31.95 15.81
C ILE A 338 15.82 -33.28 16.44
N LYS A 339 15.03 -34.10 15.72
CA LYS A 339 14.58 -35.42 16.21
C LYS A 339 15.75 -36.38 16.44
N LYS A 340 16.79 -36.35 15.59
CA LYS A 340 18.03 -37.12 15.79
C LYS A 340 18.79 -36.69 17.04
N ALA A 341 18.82 -35.38 17.34
CA ALA A 341 19.51 -34.84 18.50
C ALA A 341 18.79 -35.09 19.84
N PHE A 342 17.47 -35.32 19.80
CA PHE A 342 16.63 -35.60 20.97
C PHE A 342 15.89 -36.94 20.83
N PRO A 343 16.61 -38.07 20.77
CA PRO A 343 15.98 -39.38 20.62
C PRO A 343 15.08 -39.68 21.83
N GLY A 344 13.85 -40.12 21.56
CA GLY A 344 12.86 -40.45 22.59
C GLY A 344 11.99 -39.28 23.07
N TYR A 345 12.15 -38.08 22.47
CA TYR A 345 11.18 -37.00 22.62
C TYR A 345 10.17 -36.97 21.46
N GLU A 346 8.91 -36.74 21.78
CA GLU A 346 7.88 -36.38 20.81
C GLU A 346 8.01 -34.88 20.48
N LEU A 347 8.19 -34.55 19.20
CA LEU A 347 8.26 -33.16 18.74
C LEU A 347 6.89 -32.72 18.20
N GLN A 348 6.36 -31.63 18.75
CA GLN A 348 5.16 -30.94 18.28
C GLN A 348 5.58 -29.61 17.67
N VAL A 349 5.85 -29.61 16.37
CA VAL A 349 6.42 -28.47 15.67
C VAL A 349 5.43 -27.93 14.66
N ALA A 350 5.13 -26.63 14.69
CA ALA A 350 4.39 -25.98 13.63
C ALA A 350 5.36 -25.28 12.66
N MET A 351 5.02 -25.32 11.38
CA MET A 351 5.67 -24.49 10.37
C MET A 351 5.01 -23.11 10.40
N ASP A 352 5.80 -22.08 10.60
CA ASP A 352 5.35 -20.69 10.61
C ASP A 352 6.03 -19.87 9.51
N ALA A 353 5.53 -18.67 9.28
CA ALA A 353 6.04 -17.73 8.27
C ALA A 353 6.44 -16.40 8.91
N ASP A 354 7.53 -15.82 8.44
CA ASP A 354 7.90 -14.47 8.87
C ASP A 354 7.08 -13.47 8.07
N PHE A 355 5.98 -12.98 8.65
CA PHE A 355 5.16 -11.93 8.03
C PHE A 355 5.92 -10.59 7.84
N MET A 356 7.15 -10.50 8.34
CA MET A 356 8.05 -9.36 8.30
C MET A 356 9.32 -9.59 7.47
N GLU A 357 9.40 -10.69 6.70
CA GLU A 357 10.57 -10.99 5.84
C GLU A 357 10.75 -9.91 4.76
N GLU A 358 12.00 -9.47 4.56
CA GLU A 358 12.41 -8.44 3.58
C GLU A 358 12.86 -9.02 2.24
#